data_AF-A0A9X4B630-F1
#
_entry.id   AF-A0A9X4B630-F1
#
_cell.length_a   1.000
_cell.length_b   1.000
_cell.length_c   1.000
_cell.angle_alpha   90.00
_cell.angle_beta   90.00
_cell.angle_gamma   90.00
#
_symmetry.space_group_name_H-M   'P 1'
#
loop_
_entity.id
_entity.type
_entity.pdbx_description
1 polymer ?
#
loop_
_entity_poly.entity_id
_entity_poly.type
_entity_poly.pdbx_seq_one_letter_code
_entity_poly.pdbx_strand_id
1 'polypeptide(L)'
;SHTTIYRWVQEYGKLLYQIWKKKNKKSFYSWKMDETYIKIKGKWHYLYRSIDADGLTLDIWLRKKRDTQAAYAFLKRLVKQFEEPKVVVTDKAPSITSAFKKLKEYGFYQGTEHRTIKYLNNLIEQDHRPVKR
;
A
#
# COMPACT_ATOMS: atom_id res chain seq x y z
N SER A 1 -4.60 19.37 -22.18
CA SER A 1 -4.39 20.08 -20.89
C SER A 1 -4.41 19.08 -19.73
N HIS A 2 -3.62 19.30 -18.68
CA HIS A 2 -3.59 18.44 -17.47
C HIS A 2 -4.98 18.23 -16.83
N THR A 3 -5.90 19.18 -16.99
CA THR A 3 -7.28 19.12 -16.49
C THR A 3 -8.16 18.11 -17.20
N THR A 4 -7.88 17.80 -18.47
CA THR A 4 -8.67 16.80 -19.23
C THR A 4 -8.36 15.41 -18.71
N ILE A 5 -7.08 15.02 -18.63
CA ILE A 5 -6.67 13.71 -18.08
C ILE A 5 -7.19 13.52 -16.65
N TYR A 6 -7.12 14.56 -15.80
CA TYR A 6 -7.64 14.49 -14.45
C TYR A 6 -9.15 14.17 -14.40
N ARG A 7 -9.96 14.83 -15.24
CA ARG A 7 -11.40 14.56 -15.32
C ARG A 7 -11.69 13.12 -15.75
N TRP A 8 -10.98 12.63 -16.77
CA TRP A 8 -11.09 11.24 -17.22
C TRP A 8 -10.73 10.24 -16.11
N VAL A 9 -9.69 10.51 -15.31
CA VAL A 9 -9.33 9.67 -14.17
C VAL A 9 -10.44 9.67 -13.10
N GLN A 10 -11.04 10.83 -12.80
CA GLN A 10 -12.15 10.90 -11.84
C GLN A 10 -13.39 10.16 -12.34
N GLU A 11 -13.71 10.27 -13.64
CA GLU A 11 -14.91 9.70 -14.24
C GLU A 11 -14.78 8.17 -14.45
N TYR A 12 -13.68 7.73 -15.05
CA TYR A 12 -13.51 6.33 -15.47
C TYR A 12 -12.61 5.51 -14.57
N GLY A 13 -11.82 6.12 -13.69
CA GLY A 13 -10.82 5.42 -12.89
C GLY A 13 -11.40 4.27 -12.06
N LYS A 14 -12.55 4.50 -11.41
CA LYS A 14 -13.24 3.46 -10.64
C LYS A 14 -13.72 2.30 -11.53
N LEU A 15 -14.28 2.60 -12.70
CA LEU A 15 -14.77 1.58 -13.63
C LEU A 15 -13.63 0.72 -14.17
N LEU A 16 -12.56 1.35 -14.65
CA LEU A 16 -11.36 0.68 -15.15
C LEU A 16 -10.75 -0.23 -14.08
N TYR A 17 -10.68 0.27 -12.84
CA TYR A 17 -10.19 -0.52 -11.72
C TYR A 17 -11.03 -1.76 -11.43
N GLN A 18 -12.37 -1.67 -11.48
CA GLN A 18 -13.23 -2.85 -11.27
C GLN A 18 -13.09 -3.90 -12.39
N ILE A 19 -12.95 -3.47 -13.64
CA ILE A 19 -12.70 -4.36 -14.78
C ILE A 19 -11.35 -5.05 -14.61
N TRP A 20 -10.31 -4.29 -14.29
CA TRP A 20 -8.97 -4.80 -14.06
C TRP A 20 -8.96 -5.82 -12.90
N LYS A 21 -9.60 -5.50 -11.78
CA LYS A 21 -9.70 -6.38 -10.61
C LYS A 21 -10.32 -7.74 -10.95
N LYS A 22 -11.39 -7.76 -11.74
CA LYS A 22 -12.04 -9.01 -12.18
C LYS A 22 -11.12 -9.87 -13.04
N LYS A 23 -10.32 -9.25 -13.91
CA LYS A 23 -9.39 -9.94 -14.80
C LYS A 23 -8.14 -10.46 -14.07
N ASN A 24 -7.67 -9.77 -13.02
CA ASN A 24 -6.39 -10.03 -12.38
C ASN A 24 -6.49 -10.64 -10.98
N LYS A 25 -7.51 -11.49 -10.74
CA LYS A 25 -7.70 -12.15 -9.43
C LYS A 25 -6.48 -12.95 -8.95
N LYS A 26 -5.66 -13.48 -9.87
CA LYS A 26 -4.46 -14.25 -9.55
C LYS A 26 -3.27 -13.38 -9.13
N SER A 27 -3.24 -12.10 -9.48
CA SER A 27 -2.10 -11.23 -9.12
C SER A 27 -2.03 -10.97 -7.60
N PHE A 28 -3.12 -11.22 -6.87
CA PHE A 28 -3.24 -10.95 -5.43
C PHE A 28 -2.61 -12.00 -4.50
N TYR A 29 -1.87 -12.99 -5.00
CA TYR A 29 -1.27 -14.03 -4.13
C TYR A 29 -0.19 -13.52 -3.18
N SER A 30 0.49 -12.44 -3.52
CA SER A 30 1.57 -11.87 -2.70
C SER A 30 1.50 -10.35 -2.70
N TRP A 31 1.54 -9.75 -1.52
CA TRP A 31 1.50 -8.30 -1.37
C TRP A 31 2.83 -7.81 -0.82
N LYS A 32 3.26 -6.65 -1.31
CA LYS A 32 4.32 -5.86 -0.71
C LYS A 32 3.71 -4.58 -0.16
N MET A 33 4.10 -4.21 1.04
CA MET A 33 3.66 -2.99 1.71
C MET A 33 4.85 -2.24 2.27
N ASP A 34 4.83 -0.92 2.11
CA ASP A 34 5.80 0.00 2.69
C ASP A 34 5.12 1.21 3.36
N GLU A 35 5.84 1.82 4.29
CA GLU A 35 5.49 3.11 4.89
C GLU A 35 6.61 4.11 4.58
N THR A 36 6.28 5.16 3.84
CA THR A 36 7.22 6.24 3.52
C THR A 36 6.66 7.60 3.91
N TYR A 37 7.45 8.65 3.77
CA TYR A 37 7.04 10.02 4.06
C TYR A 37 7.26 10.91 2.83
N ILE A 38 6.24 11.71 2.50
CA ILE A 38 6.23 12.60 1.33
C ILE A 38 5.88 14.03 1.76
N LYS A 39 6.42 15.02 1.05
CA LYS A 39 6.19 16.44 1.34
C LYS A 39 5.08 16.97 0.45
N ILE A 40 3.99 17.45 1.07
CA ILE A 40 2.83 18.03 0.37
C ILE A 40 2.63 19.44 0.89
N LYS A 41 2.71 20.44 0.00
CA LYS A 41 2.59 21.87 0.34
C LYS A 41 3.46 22.26 1.54
N GLY A 42 4.73 21.84 1.51
CA GLY A 42 5.69 22.13 2.58
C GLY A 42 5.61 21.24 3.83
N LYS A 43 4.57 20.40 3.97
CA LYS A 43 4.34 19.58 5.18
C LYS A 43 4.58 18.10 4.92
N TRP A 44 5.27 17.44 5.85
CA TRP A 44 5.49 15.99 5.79
C TRP A 44 4.22 15.20 6.11
N HIS A 45 3.97 14.17 5.32
CA HIS A 45 2.86 13.23 5.47
C HIS A 45 3.39 11.81 5.32
N TYR A 46 2.78 10.86 6.02
CA TYR A 46 3.06 9.44 5.91
C TYR A 46 2.19 8.84 4.82
N LEU A 47 2.80 8.04 3.95
CA LEU A 47 2.19 7.34 2.85
C LEU A 47 2.35 5.84 3.09
N TYR A 48 1.23 5.15 3.26
CA TYR A 48 1.17 3.71 3.20
C TYR A 48 0.85 3.32 1.76
N ARG A 49 1.64 2.44 1.16
CA ARG A 49 1.36 1.91 -0.16
C ARG A 49 1.43 0.39 -0.12
N SER A 50 0.54 -0.24 -0.89
CA SER A 50 0.59 -1.67 -1.12
C SER A 50 0.53 -1.95 -2.61
N ILE A 51 1.36 -2.89 -3.05
CA ILE A 51 1.42 -3.40 -4.41
C ILE A 51 1.32 -4.93 -4.38
N ASP A 52 0.86 -5.51 -5.49
CA ASP A 52 0.86 -6.96 -5.66
C ASP A 52 2.20 -7.50 -6.21
N ALA A 53 2.20 -8.79 -6.55
CA ALA A 53 3.38 -9.47 -7.09
C ALA A 53 3.85 -8.90 -8.43
N ASP A 54 2.91 -8.39 -9.24
CA ASP A 54 3.15 -7.82 -10.57
C ASP A 54 3.52 -6.32 -10.51
N GLY A 55 3.59 -5.76 -9.30
CA GLY A 55 3.92 -4.35 -9.07
C GLY A 55 2.74 -3.40 -9.20
N LEU A 56 1.51 -3.93 -9.32
CA LEU A 56 0.31 -3.14 -9.48
C LEU A 56 -0.18 -2.64 -8.12
N THR A 57 -0.54 -1.36 -8.06
CA THR A 57 -0.97 -0.71 -6.82
C THR A 57 -2.32 -1.26 -6.37
N LEU A 58 -2.32 -1.90 -5.20
CA LEU A 58 -3.54 -2.36 -4.54
C LEU A 58 -4.27 -1.21 -3.88
N ASP A 59 -3.54 -0.41 -3.13
CA ASP A 59 -4.09 0.71 -2.38
C ASP A 59 -3.00 1.67 -1.91
N ILE A 60 -3.40 2.92 -1.64
CA ILE A 60 -2.56 3.98 -1.09
C ILE A 60 -3.35 4.70 0.02
N TRP A 61 -2.69 4.98 1.14
CA TRP A 61 -3.27 5.76 2.22
C TRP A 61 -2.31 6.83 2.73
N LEU A 62 -2.71 8.10 2.56
CA LEU A 62 -2.00 9.26 3.09
C LEU A 62 -2.51 9.64 4.50
N ARG A 63 -1.58 9.91 5.42
CA ARG A 63 -1.84 10.35 6.81
C ARG A 63 -0.91 11.49 7.21
N LYS A 64 -1.37 12.37 8.11
CA LYS A 64 -0.54 13.46 8.64
C LYS A 64 0.47 12.99 9.69
N LYS A 65 0.20 11.87 10.35
CA LYS A 65 1.01 11.32 11.45
C LYS A 65 1.23 9.82 11.22
N ARG A 66 2.35 9.32 11.71
CA ARG A 66 2.63 7.89 11.80
C ARG A 66 1.74 7.30 12.88
N ASP A 67 1.00 6.25 12.53
CA ASP A 67 0.00 5.69 13.44
C ASP A 67 -0.15 4.19 13.18
N THR A 68 0.10 3.38 14.22
CA THR A 68 -0.12 1.93 14.19
C THR A 68 -1.58 1.58 13.89
N GLN A 69 -2.54 2.42 14.33
CA GLN A 69 -3.95 2.26 13.99
C GLN A 69 -4.20 2.49 12.50
N ALA A 70 -3.46 3.39 11.85
CA ALA A 70 -3.55 3.59 10.41
C ALA A 70 -3.02 2.37 9.65
N ALA A 71 -1.87 1.81 10.06
CA ALA A 71 -1.35 0.56 9.49
C ALA A 71 -2.35 -0.60 9.65
N TYR A 72 -2.96 -0.74 10.84
CA TYR A 72 -4.00 -1.74 11.10
C TYR A 72 -5.22 -1.54 10.19
N ALA A 73 -5.75 -0.31 10.11
CA ALA A 73 -6.90 -0.02 9.28
C ALA A 73 -6.60 -0.27 7.79
N PHE A 74 -5.39 0.05 7.33
CA PHE A 74 -4.97 -0.14 5.95
C PHE A 74 -4.91 -1.62 5.58
N LEU A 75 -4.20 -2.42 6.38
CA LEU A 75 -4.14 -3.87 6.19
C LEU A 75 -5.53 -4.52 6.29
N LYS A 76 -6.37 -4.08 7.24
CA LYS A 76 -7.75 -4.59 7.36
C LYS A 76 -8.60 -4.25 6.13
N ARG A 77 -8.42 -3.07 5.55
CA ARG A 77 -9.12 -2.66 4.33
C ARG A 77 -8.70 -3.51 3.15
N LEU A 78 -7.40 -3.77 3.00
CA LEU A 78 -6.85 -4.61 1.92
C LEU A 78 -7.43 -6.03 1.93
N VAL A 79 -7.35 -6.74 3.06
CA VAL A 79 -7.88 -8.12 3.18
C VAL A 79 -9.39 -8.21 2.95
N LYS A 80 -10.15 -7.23 3.41
CA LYS A 80 -11.60 -7.17 3.12
C LYS A 80 -11.89 -6.95 1.64
N GLN A 81 -10.99 -6.28 0.93
CA GLN A 81 -11.20 -5.93 -0.48
C GLN A 81 -10.68 -7.00 -1.44
N PHE A 82 -9.58 -7.66 -1.12
CA PHE A 82 -8.85 -8.54 -2.04
C PHE A 82 -8.71 -9.98 -1.55
N GLU A 83 -9.36 -10.32 -0.43
CA GLU A 83 -9.20 -11.60 0.27
C GLU A 83 -7.80 -11.77 0.87
N GLU A 84 -7.58 -12.88 1.57
CA GLU A 84 -6.31 -13.15 2.23
C GLU A 84 -5.22 -13.53 1.22
N PRO A 85 -4.06 -12.85 1.21
CA PRO A 85 -2.92 -13.22 0.37
C PRO A 85 -2.18 -14.43 0.96
N LYS A 86 -1.38 -15.12 0.13
CA LYS A 86 -0.48 -16.17 0.65
C LYS A 86 0.72 -15.59 1.38
N VAL A 87 1.23 -14.46 0.90
CA VAL A 87 2.43 -13.81 1.44
C VAL A 87 2.20 -12.31 1.58
N VAL A 88 2.59 -11.74 2.72
CA VAL A 88 2.71 -10.29 2.91
C VAL A 88 4.16 -9.97 3.22
N VAL A 89 4.75 -9.10 2.42
CA VAL A 89 6.10 -8.58 2.61
C VAL A 89 6.00 -7.15 3.10
N THR A 90 6.60 -6.87 4.26
CA THR A 90 6.65 -5.51 4.81
C THR A 90 8.09 -5.10 5.05
N ASP A 91 8.30 -3.79 5.11
CA ASP A 91 9.52 -3.24 5.70
C ASP A 91 9.62 -3.56 7.21
N LYS A 92 10.75 -3.21 7.83
CA LYS A 92 10.98 -3.39 9.28
C LYS A 92 10.25 -2.34 10.15
N ALA A 93 9.23 -1.64 9.65
CA ALA A 93 8.50 -0.67 10.45
C ALA A 93 7.76 -1.34 11.62
N PRO A 94 8.02 -0.93 12.87
CA PRO A 94 7.33 -1.50 14.04
C PRO A 94 5.80 -1.34 13.99
N SER A 95 5.31 -0.23 13.39
CA SER A 95 3.88 0.04 13.19
C SER A 95 3.19 -1.03 12.37
N ILE A 96 3.78 -1.42 11.23
CA ILE A 96 3.21 -2.42 10.33
C ILE A 96 3.27 -3.81 10.96
N THR A 97 4.42 -4.18 11.54
CA THR A 97 4.58 -5.49 12.21
C THR A 97 3.59 -5.66 13.37
N SER A 98 3.41 -4.63 14.20
CA SER A 98 2.43 -4.65 15.30
C SER A 98 1.00 -4.79 14.78
N ALA A 99 0.65 -4.02 13.74
CA ALA A 99 -0.66 -4.09 13.10
C ALA A 99 -0.96 -5.46 12.49
N PHE A 100 0.01 -6.06 11.81
CA PHE A 100 -0.13 -7.37 11.18
C PHE A 100 -0.36 -8.47 12.23
N LYS A 101 0.45 -8.52 13.29
CA LYS A 101 0.29 -9.48 14.40
C LYS A 101 -1.12 -9.40 15.00
N LYS A 102 -1.59 -8.19 15.29
CA LYS A 102 -2.94 -7.96 15.82
C LYS A 102 -4.02 -8.47 14.85
N LEU A 103 -3.88 -8.23 13.54
CA LEU A 103 -4.85 -8.71 12.55
C LEU A 103 -4.85 -10.24 12.41
N LYS A 104 -3.68 -10.88 12.58
CA LYS A 104 -3.56 -12.34 12.64
C LYS A 104 -4.31 -12.92 13.83
N GLU A 105 -4.21 -12.30 15.01
CA GLU A 105 -4.97 -12.68 16.21
C GLU A 105 -6.49 -12.57 15.99
N TYR A 106 -6.95 -11.55 15.24
CA TYR A 106 -8.37 -11.41 14.87
C TYR A 106 -8.82 -12.29 13.69
N GLY A 107 -7.96 -13.18 13.19
CA GLY A 107 -8.32 -14.14 12.15
C GLY A 107 -8.36 -13.58 10.72
N PHE A 108 -7.77 -12.41 10.46
CA PHE A 108 -7.71 -11.85 9.10
C PHE A 108 -6.58 -12.43 8.24
N TYR A 109 -5.52 -12.97 8.86
CA TYR A 109 -4.32 -13.45 8.18
C TYR A 109 -3.86 -14.81 8.75
N GLN A 110 -4.75 -15.81 8.68
CA GLN A 110 -4.51 -17.13 9.28
C GLN A 110 -3.52 -17.98 8.46
N GLY A 111 -3.67 -18.01 7.13
CA GLY A 111 -2.81 -18.73 6.20
C GLY A 111 -1.68 -17.91 5.59
N THR A 112 -1.61 -16.61 5.91
CA THR A 112 -0.63 -15.68 5.36
C THR A 112 0.74 -15.84 6.01
N GLU A 113 1.77 -16.01 5.18
CA GLU A 113 3.16 -15.89 5.58
C GLU A 113 3.57 -14.40 5.63
N HIS A 114 4.06 -13.93 6.78
CA HIS A 114 4.59 -12.58 6.92
C HIS A 114 6.10 -12.59 6.82
N ARG A 115 6.64 -11.89 5.82
CA ARG A 115 8.07 -11.70 5.63
C ARG A 115 8.44 -10.26 5.90
N THR A 116 9.43 -10.07 6.75
CA THR A 116 10.01 -8.74 6.98
C THR A 116 11.31 -8.63 6.22
N ILE A 117 11.26 -8.01 5.04
CA ILE A 117 12.42 -7.84 4.18
C ILE A 117 12.75 -6.35 4.14
N LYS A 118 14.00 -6.00 4.47
CA LYS A 118 14.47 -4.61 4.34
C LYS A 118 14.71 -4.34 2.85
N TYR A 119 13.75 -3.76 2.15
CA TYR A 119 13.95 -3.23 0.80
C TYR A 119 13.29 -1.86 0.63
N LEU A 120 13.92 -1.02 -0.21
CA LEU A 120 13.54 0.34 -0.64
C LEU A 120 13.95 1.59 0.18
N ASN A 121 14.89 1.52 1.14
CA ASN A 121 15.60 2.75 1.53
C ASN A 121 16.51 3.26 0.37
N ASN A 122 17.08 2.38 -0.46
CA ASN A 122 18.10 2.76 -1.45
C ASN A 122 17.54 3.34 -2.76
N LEU A 123 16.36 2.92 -3.23
CA LEU A 123 15.79 3.39 -4.50
C LEU A 123 15.00 4.70 -4.33
N ILE A 124 14.38 4.89 -3.16
CA ILE A 124 13.67 6.13 -2.78
C ILE A 124 14.68 7.25 -2.46
N GLU A 125 15.82 6.96 -1.85
CA GLU A 125 16.92 7.94 -1.73
C GLU A 125 17.50 8.37 -3.10
N GLN A 126 17.51 7.46 -4.09
CA GLN A 126 17.93 7.78 -5.46
C GLN A 126 16.88 8.59 -6.23
N ASP A 127 15.60 8.22 -6.12
CA ASP A 127 14.47 8.84 -6.83
C ASP A 127 14.00 10.18 -6.21
N HIS A 128 14.37 10.47 -4.96
CA HIS A 128 14.04 11.73 -4.28
C HIS A 128 15.02 12.88 -4.56
N ARG A 129 16.13 12.65 -5.30
CA ARG A 129 17.05 13.73 -5.69
C ARG A 129 16.38 14.85 -6.51
N PRO A 130 15.47 14.56 -7.46
CA PRO A 130 14.79 15.60 -8.24
C PRO A 130 13.67 16.30 -7.46
N VAL A 131 12.99 15.59 -6.53
CA VAL A 131 11.81 16.12 -5.79
C VAL A 131 12.21 16.96 -4.58
N LYS A 132 13.48 16.88 -4.14
CA LYS A 132 14.02 17.68 -3.02
C LYS A 132 14.67 19.01 -3.45
N ARG A 133 14.70 19.35 -4.74
CA ARG A 133 15.05 20.69 -5.22
C ARG A 133 13.83 21.61 -5.25
#